data_AF-A0A7X6HQ15-F1
#
_entry.id   AF-A0A7X6HQ15-F1
#
_cell.length_a   1.000
_cell.length_b   1.000
_cell.length_c   1.000
_cell.angle_alpha   90.00
_cell.angle_beta   90.00
_cell.angle_gamma   90.00
#
_symmetry.space_group_name_H-M   'P 1'
#
loop_
_entity.id
_entity.type
_entity.pdbx_description
1 polymer ?
#
loop_
_entity_poly.entity_id
_entity_poly.type
_entity_poly.pdbx_seq_one_letter_code
_entity_poly.pdbx_strand_id
1 'polypeptide(L)'
;MTYDLAGNLETVDNAGTPNVPNVLLKYNYNQVNRPISVTDTINGQLRGTKSFTYDDANRVTRITQSGNGVSSKRVDMSYDAAGKTKDVTRYSDLDGMNLVAKSEYVYDSVGRLTRLSHGKGNVALANYAWTYDFANRVTGFNSPSGSTSYSYDKLDQLTGADYTTQNDENYSYDDSGNRTNSGYQRGSNNQLNSDGVYNYEYDGEGNLRKRTDIVTGEVTEYSWDYRNRLTQVVGKNSGGAVIKSAKYSYDGLNRRIVKEVDADGAGSAVPQFERLVYDGQHIALTFDGSGNQTHRYLHGVQTDEILADESAGGSVLWPLTDNLGTVRDLVDSNGVIQNRIGYDSFGKVTSQTNSSVGFRFGFTGRELDSETGNYYYNSRYYDPQVGRFISEDTIGFAGGDANLYRYVGNSPTNATDPFGLASTNLTKLLNIACPGSTGVVCDKYPEAKHYSQAMATARAWFYAITTSIAGNNMIKRSIIPRTSPTTLPRWVVVLPLKDDTTRYPLEYRGKANLRPGGQSGGFPTIDLAKDDNRETHNTPGYAHIIEIKFKYQGKENKDPKPPCPLTDPTANDREAADRLINNDIRHPQTRPGGKPVPAPTSTEPSPTPAEPSPPWRIPFPFIPLPRFEPPLRGPV
;
A
#
# COMPACT_ATOMS: atom_id res chain seq x y z
N MET A 1 10.89 26.30 0.90
CA MET A 1 11.30 25.63 -0.36
C MET A 1 11.44 26.67 -1.46
N THR A 2 12.43 26.53 -2.34
CA THR A 2 12.61 27.37 -3.53
C THR A 2 12.71 26.51 -4.79
N TYR A 3 12.43 27.11 -5.94
CA TYR A 3 12.45 26.42 -7.24
C TYR A 3 13.21 27.27 -8.26
N ASP A 4 13.88 26.60 -9.19
CA ASP A 4 14.48 27.25 -10.36
C ASP A 4 13.42 27.62 -11.42
N LEU A 5 13.85 28.27 -12.51
CA LEU A 5 12.95 28.66 -13.61
C LEU A 5 12.38 27.47 -14.40
N ALA A 6 12.97 26.29 -14.28
CA ALA A 6 12.47 25.05 -14.90
C ALA A 6 11.50 24.30 -13.97
N GLY A 7 11.24 24.82 -12.77
CA GLY A 7 10.38 24.20 -11.76
C GLY A 7 11.06 23.09 -10.97
N ASN A 8 12.38 22.94 -11.06
CA ASN A 8 13.12 22.00 -10.23
C ASN A 8 13.26 22.55 -8.82
N LEU A 9 13.20 21.66 -7.82
CA LEU A 9 13.35 22.02 -6.42
C LEU A 9 14.80 22.43 -6.14
N GLU A 10 15.07 23.70 -5.84
CA GLU A 10 16.43 24.19 -5.65
C GLU A 10 16.88 24.06 -4.19
N THR A 11 16.02 24.45 -3.25
CA THR A 11 16.31 24.32 -1.82
C THR A 11 15.10 23.93 -0.98
N VAL A 12 15.37 23.21 0.10
CA VAL A 12 14.42 22.92 1.19
C VAL A 12 15.13 23.16 2.50
N ASP A 13 14.46 23.82 3.44
CA ASP A 13 14.93 23.92 4.81
C ASP A 13 13.95 23.26 5.78
N ASN A 14 14.37 23.17 7.03
CA ASN A 14 13.54 22.70 8.14
C ASN A 14 12.89 23.86 8.93
N ALA A 15 12.62 24.99 8.27
CA ALA A 15 11.97 26.12 8.92
C ALA A 15 10.62 25.68 9.51
N GLY A 16 10.42 25.98 10.80
CA GLY A 16 9.21 25.59 11.56
C GLY A 16 9.36 24.33 12.41
N THR A 17 10.43 23.53 12.23
CA THR A 17 10.75 22.47 13.19
C THR A 17 11.34 23.11 14.46
N PRO A 18 10.75 22.90 15.65
CA PRO A 18 11.18 23.59 16.86
C PRO A 18 12.48 23.00 17.40
N ASN A 19 13.41 23.85 17.87
CA ASN A 19 14.62 23.45 18.60
C ASN A 19 15.53 22.45 17.85
N VAL A 20 15.62 22.58 16.53
CA VAL A 20 16.59 21.88 15.68
C VAL A 20 17.52 22.90 15.02
N PRO A 21 18.81 22.58 14.80
CA PRO A 21 19.69 23.40 13.97
C PRO A 21 19.06 23.70 12.61
N ASN A 22 19.35 24.86 12.02
CA ASN A 22 18.89 25.12 10.66
C ASN A 22 19.62 24.17 9.70
N VAL A 23 18.84 23.36 8.98
CA VAL A 23 19.31 22.47 7.94
C VAL A 23 18.78 22.98 6.61
N LEU A 24 19.68 23.28 5.69
CA LEU A 24 19.38 23.64 4.31
C LEU A 24 19.84 22.51 3.39
N LEU A 25 18.88 21.87 2.72
CA LEU A 25 19.12 20.97 1.60
C LEU A 25 19.14 21.79 0.31
N LYS A 26 20.18 21.60 -0.50
CA LYS A 26 20.31 22.22 -1.83
C LYS A 26 20.51 21.16 -2.89
N TYR A 27 19.72 21.24 -3.94
CA TYR A 27 19.72 20.29 -5.05
C TYR A 27 20.42 20.90 -6.25
N ASN A 28 21.22 20.10 -6.93
CA ASN A 28 21.84 20.46 -8.20
C ASN A 28 21.38 19.47 -9.27
N TYR A 29 21.15 19.98 -10.47
CA TYR A 29 20.58 19.22 -11.58
C TYR A 29 21.53 19.15 -12.76
N ASN A 30 21.43 18.09 -13.56
CA ASN A 30 22.03 18.06 -14.88
C ASN A 30 21.17 18.81 -15.92
N GLN A 31 21.64 18.88 -17.16
CA GLN A 31 20.97 19.57 -18.27
C GLN A 31 19.58 18.97 -18.65
N VAL A 32 19.26 17.77 -18.16
CA VAL A 32 17.96 17.11 -18.38
C VAL A 32 17.11 17.08 -17.11
N ASN A 33 17.33 18.04 -16.19
CA ASN A 33 16.55 18.26 -14.98
C ASN A 33 16.52 17.05 -14.01
N ARG A 34 17.63 16.31 -13.90
CA ARG A 34 17.77 15.24 -12.90
C ARG A 34 18.72 15.64 -11.78
N PRO A 35 18.38 15.33 -10.52
CA PRO A 35 19.22 15.68 -9.39
C PRO A 35 20.53 14.90 -9.46
N ILE A 36 21.66 15.59 -9.60
CA ILE A 36 23.00 14.98 -9.58
C ILE A 36 23.64 15.08 -8.19
N SER A 37 23.20 16.03 -7.37
CA SER A 37 23.59 16.08 -5.96
C SER A 37 22.57 16.77 -5.08
N VAL A 38 22.57 16.40 -3.81
CA VAL A 38 21.88 17.06 -2.72
C VAL A 38 22.90 17.29 -1.61
N THR A 39 23.11 18.55 -1.23
CA THR A 39 23.99 18.92 -0.12
C THR A 39 23.16 19.29 1.10
N ASP A 40 23.57 18.88 2.28
CA ASP A 40 23.01 19.39 3.53
C ASP A 40 24.00 20.34 4.23
N THR A 41 23.48 21.52 4.56
CA THR A 41 24.20 22.57 5.30
C THR A 41 23.55 22.71 6.66
N ILE A 42 24.30 22.48 7.73
CA ILE A 42 23.80 22.55 9.12
C ILE A 42 24.41 23.78 9.79
N ASN A 43 23.58 24.73 10.22
CA ASN A 43 24.00 26.02 10.78
C ASN A 43 24.99 26.76 9.87
N GLY A 44 24.70 26.81 8.57
CA GLY A 44 25.54 27.48 7.57
C GLY A 44 26.84 26.75 7.20
N GLN A 45 27.10 25.58 7.77
CA GLN A 45 28.28 24.76 7.45
C GLN A 45 27.88 23.58 6.57
N LEU A 46 28.49 23.43 5.40
CA LEU A 46 28.32 22.26 4.54
C LEU A 46 28.79 21.01 5.28
N ARG A 47 27.91 20.01 5.44
CA ARG A 47 28.22 18.76 6.13
C ARG A 47 28.31 17.60 5.18
N GLY A 48 27.18 17.20 4.58
CA GLY A 48 27.12 16.07 3.66
C GLY A 48 26.81 16.48 2.22
N THR A 49 27.25 15.64 1.30
CA THR A 49 26.86 15.68 -0.11
C THR A 49 26.46 14.27 -0.53
N LYS A 50 25.20 14.11 -0.92
CA LYS A 50 24.68 12.93 -1.62
C LYS A 50 24.79 13.18 -3.12
N SER A 51 25.35 12.26 -3.90
CA SER A 51 25.46 12.39 -5.36
C SER A 51 24.87 11.20 -6.10
N PHE A 52 24.41 11.43 -7.33
CA PHE A 52 23.76 10.41 -8.17
C PHE A 52 24.45 10.32 -9.53
N THR A 53 24.60 9.10 -10.05
CA THR A 53 24.88 8.85 -11.46
C THR A 53 23.74 8.09 -12.10
N TYR A 54 23.59 8.27 -13.41
CA TYR A 54 22.49 7.68 -14.18
C TYR A 54 23.02 6.90 -15.38
N ASP A 55 22.27 5.91 -15.84
CA ASP A 55 22.44 5.33 -17.17
C ASP A 55 21.67 6.12 -18.25
N ASP A 56 21.83 5.69 -19.51
CA ASP A 56 21.15 6.28 -20.68
C ASP A 56 19.63 6.09 -20.65
N ALA A 57 19.13 5.15 -19.84
CA ALA A 57 17.71 4.93 -19.58
C ALA A 57 17.19 5.73 -18.38
N ASN A 58 18.02 6.63 -17.83
CA ASN A 58 17.69 7.58 -16.78
C ASN A 58 17.46 6.94 -15.40
N ARG A 59 17.97 5.74 -15.20
CA ARG A 59 17.91 5.02 -13.93
C ARG A 59 19.20 5.29 -13.14
N VAL A 60 19.09 5.33 -11.81
CA VAL A 60 20.25 5.59 -10.95
C VAL A 60 21.17 4.37 -10.93
N THR A 61 22.44 4.57 -11.28
CA THR A 61 23.46 3.50 -11.26
C THR A 61 24.42 3.62 -10.09
N ARG A 62 24.49 4.79 -9.44
CA ARG A 62 25.29 5.01 -8.24
C ARG A 62 24.68 6.08 -7.37
N ILE A 63 24.74 5.84 -6.07
CA ILE A 63 24.52 6.85 -5.04
C ILE A 63 25.77 6.90 -4.16
N THR A 64 26.33 8.09 -3.95
CA THR A 64 27.39 8.30 -2.95
C THR A 64 26.94 9.27 -1.88
N GLN A 65 27.50 9.17 -0.68
CA GLN A 65 27.38 10.18 0.37
C GLN A 65 28.72 10.36 1.08
N SER A 66 29.16 11.59 1.25
CA SER A 66 30.42 11.94 1.94
C SER A 66 30.40 13.40 2.40
N GLY A 67 31.41 13.81 3.17
CA GLY A 67 31.60 15.20 3.56
C GLY A 67 32.27 15.35 4.93
N ASN A 68 32.18 16.55 5.51
CA ASN A 68 32.84 16.84 6.79
C ASN A 68 32.09 16.20 7.96
N GLY A 69 32.69 15.18 8.57
CA GLY A 69 32.07 14.41 9.65
C GLY A 69 30.96 13.48 9.14
N VAL A 70 31.03 13.08 7.86
CA VAL A 70 30.09 12.12 7.25
C VAL A 70 30.90 10.93 6.72
N SER A 71 30.59 9.74 7.23
CA SER A 71 31.19 8.49 6.75
C SER A 71 30.90 8.30 5.26
N SER A 72 31.95 8.05 4.48
CA SER A 72 31.86 7.78 3.05
C SER A 72 31.03 6.52 2.79
N LYS A 73 30.07 6.64 1.87
CA LYS A 73 29.16 5.56 1.49
C LYS A 73 29.00 5.57 -0.03
N ARG A 74 29.03 4.39 -0.65
CA ARG A 74 28.72 4.23 -2.07
C ARG A 74 27.83 3.01 -2.27
N VAL A 75 26.80 3.18 -3.09
CA VAL A 75 25.89 2.11 -3.51
C VAL A 75 25.81 2.12 -5.02
N ASP A 76 26.27 1.05 -5.65
CA ASP A 76 26.21 0.83 -7.09
C ASP A 76 25.03 -0.08 -7.42
N MET A 77 24.23 0.30 -8.41
CA MET A 77 23.01 -0.37 -8.85
C MET A 77 23.12 -0.75 -10.33
N SER A 78 22.76 -1.98 -10.66
CA SER A 78 22.68 -2.47 -12.03
C SER A 78 21.26 -2.94 -12.34
N TYR A 79 20.91 -2.97 -13.62
CA TYR A 79 19.59 -3.40 -14.07
C TYR A 79 19.71 -4.42 -15.19
N ASP A 80 18.73 -5.32 -15.26
CA ASP A 80 18.60 -6.25 -16.38
C ASP A 80 18.02 -5.55 -17.63
N ALA A 81 17.92 -6.30 -18.73
CA ALA A 81 17.39 -5.82 -19.99
C ALA A 81 15.89 -5.45 -19.92
N ALA A 82 15.16 -5.98 -18.93
CA ALA A 82 13.74 -5.69 -18.71
C ALA A 82 13.52 -4.48 -17.79
N GLY A 83 14.58 -3.84 -17.30
CA GLY A 83 14.45 -2.67 -16.45
C GLY A 83 14.56 -2.94 -14.96
N LYS A 84 14.62 -4.21 -14.53
CA LYS A 84 14.53 -4.61 -13.12
C LYS A 84 15.92 -4.57 -12.47
N THR A 85 15.97 -4.28 -11.18
CA THR A 85 17.22 -4.27 -10.40
C THR A 85 17.88 -5.63 -10.49
N LYS A 86 19.14 -5.68 -10.92
CA LYS A 86 19.90 -6.93 -11.04
C LYS A 86 20.91 -7.08 -9.90
N ASP A 87 21.67 -6.02 -9.61
CA ASP A 87 22.64 -5.99 -8.52
C ASP A 87 22.52 -4.70 -7.71
N VAL A 88 22.73 -4.78 -6.39
CA VAL A 88 22.97 -3.63 -5.51
C VAL A 88 24.22 -3.90 -4.68
N THR A 89 25.28 -3.13 -4.90
CA THR A 89 26.59 -3.32 -4.25
C THR A 89 26.93 -2.14 -3.36
N ARG A 90 27.20 -2.40 -2.07
CA ARG A 90 27.43 -1.40 -1.02
C ARG A 90 28.89 -1.36 -0.63
N TYR A 91 29.45 -0.17 -0.50
CA TYR A 91 30.83 0.09 -0.11
C TYR A 91 30.90 1.16 0.98
N SER A 92 31.84 1.00 1.90
CA SER A 92 32.13 1.95 2.99
C SER A 92 33.18 3.01 2.61
N ASP A 93 33.48 3.12 1.31
CA ASP A 93 34.37 4.10 0.71
C ASP A 93 33.80 4.58 -0.65
N LEU A 94 34.34 5.67 -1.18
CA LEU A 94 33.89 6.22 -2.47
C LEU A 94 34.53 5.54 -3.68
N ASP A 95 35.73 4.98 -3.51
CA ASP A 95 36.50 4.38 -4.61
C ASP A 95 35.96 2.99 -4.98
N GLY A 96 35.20 2.36 -4.07
CA GLY A 96 34.57 1.06 -4.26
C GLY A 96 35.51 -0.10 -3.93
N MET A 97 36.43 0.12 -3.00
CA MET A 97 37.45 -0.86 -2.59
C MET A 97 37.02 -1.66 -1.35
N ASN A 98 36.25 -1.06 -0.46
CA ASN A 98 35.81 -1.65 0.81
C ASN A 98 34.39 -2.18 0.67
N LEU A 99 34.26 -3.37 0.07
CA LEU A 99 32.98 -4.06 -0.10
C LEU A 99 32.33 -4.36 1.26
N VAL A 100 31.10 -3.88 1.44
CA VAL A 100 30.25 -4.20 2.59
C VAL A 100 29.39 -5.41 2.28
N ALA A 101 28.55 -5.31 1.24
CA ALA A 101 27.65 -6.36 0.79
C ALA A 101 27.20 -6.14 -0.66
N LYS A 102 27.00 -7.24 -1.38
CA LYS A 102 26.37 -7.30 -2.70
C LYS A 102 25.04 -8.04 -2.59
N SER A 103 24.00 -7.49 -3.20
CA SER A 103 22.68 -8.12 -3.34
C SER A 103 22.43 -8.45 -4.80
N GLU A 104 22.05 -9.69 -5.10
CA GLU A 104 21.84 -10.18 -6.47
C GLU A 104 20.40 -10.68 -6.61
N TYR A 105 19.70 -10.16 -7.61
CA TYR A 105 18.28 -10.41 -7.87
C TYR A 105 18.12 -11.32 -9.08
N VAL A 106 17.30 -12.37 -8.94
CA VAL A 106 17.01 -13.30 -10.03
C VAL A 106 15.51 -13.38 -10.25
N TYR A 107 15.10 -13.09 -11.48
CA TYR A 107 13.70 -13.10 -11.89
C TYR A 107 13.38 -14.32 -12.76
N ASP A 108 12.13 -14.78 -12.71
CA ASP A 108 11.61 -15.71 -13.71
C ASP A 108 11.27 -14.99 -15.04
N SER A 109 10.82 -15.75 -16.05
CA SER A 109 10.50 -15.22 -17.38
C SER A 109 9.31 -14.26 -17.41
N VAL A 110 8.47 -14.24 -16.36
CA VAL A 110 7.37 -13.28 -16.20
C VAL A 110 7.75 -12.13 -15.27
N GLY A 111 9.00 -12.08 -14.82
CA GLY A 111 9.58 -10.97 -14.07
C GLY A 111 9.33 -11.00 -12.57
N ARG A 112 8.95 -12.13 -11.97
CA ARG A 112 8.79 -12.27 -10.52
C ARG A 112 10.13 -12.64 -9.88
N LEU A 113 10.44 -12.05 -8.72
CA LEU A 113 11.69 -12.31 -8.01
C LEU A 113 11.66 -13.72 -7.43
N THR A 114 12.51 -14.63 -7.91
CA THR A 114 12.56 -16.02 -7.42
C THR A 114 13.70 -16.25 -6.45
N ARG A 115 14.77 -15.44 -6.52
CA ARG A 115 15.89 -15.50 -5.59
C ARG A 115 16.49 -14.12 -5.34
N LEU A 116 16.87 -13.87 -4.09
CA LEU A 116 17.65 -12.72 -3.66
C LEU A 116 18.79 -13.22 -2.77
N SER A 117 20.01 -12.94 -3.18
CA SER A 117 21.21 -13.36 -2.45
C SER A 117 21.97 -12.15 -1.96
N HIS A 118 22.28 -12.10 -0.67
CA HIS A 118 23.18 -11.12 -0.07
C HIS A 118 24.50 -11.80 0.31
N GLY A 119 25.62 -11.25 -0.14
CA GLY A 119 26.94 -11.79 0.14
C GLY A 119 28.03 -10.72 0.20
N LYS A 120 29.18 -11.07 0.78
CA LYS A 120 30.41 -10.30 0.75
C LYS A 120 31.53 -11.15 0.14
N GLY A 121 31.89 -10.87 -1.11
CA GLY A 121 32.78 -11.75 -1.87
C GLY A 121 32.19 -13.17 -1.93
N ASN A 122 32.94 -14.15 -1.43
CA ASN A 122 32.48 -15.54 -1.38
C ASN A 122 31.70 -15.92 -0.11
N VAL A 123 31.51 -14.97 0.83
CA VAL A 123 30.79 -15.21 2.08
C VAL A 123 29.31 -14.90 1.88
N ALA A 124 28.44 -15.89 2.02
CA ALA A 124 26.99 -15.68 2.03
C ALA A 124 26.56 -15.03 3.36
N LEU A 125 25.76 -13.96 3.29
CA LEU A 125 25.19 -13.27 4.44
C LEU A 125 23.74 -13.71 4.66
N ALA A 126 22.94 -13.72 3.59
CA ALA A 126 21.54 -14.13 3.60
C ALA A 126 21.09 -14.56 2.20
N ASN A 127 20.23 -15.57 2.11
CA ASN A 127 19.64 -16.01 0.84
C ASN A 127 18.14 -16.18 1.01
N TYR A 128 17.39 -15.66 0.05
CA TYR A 128 15.95 -15.76 0.00
C TYR A 128 15.51 -16.40 -1.31
N ALA A 129 14.46 -17.22 -1.25
CA ALA A 129 13.83 -17.77 -2.44
C ALA A 129 12.31 -17.81 -2.29
N TRP A 130 11.61 -17.54 -3.40
CA TRP A 130 10.14 -17.47 -3.44
C TRP A 130 9.59 -18.42 -4.50
N THR A 131 8.49 -19.07 -4.14
CA THR A 131 7.63 -19.79 -5.10
C THR A 131 6.29 -19.08 -5.22
N TYR A 132 5.68 -19.20 -6.39
CA TYR A 132 4.45 -18.50 -6.72
C TYR A 132 3.42 -19.45 -7.29
N ASP A 133 2.14 -19.16 -7.04
CA ASP A 133 1.05 -19.79 -7.78
C ASP A 133 0.78 -19.10 -9.13
N PHE A 134 -0.24 -19.57 -9.85
CA PHE A 134 -0.69 -19.00 -11.12
C PHE A 134 -1.33 -17.61 -10.99
N ALA A 135 -1.74 -17.21 -9.77
CA ALA A 135 -2.25 -15.87 -9.47
C ALA A 135 -1.13 -14.89 -9.09
N ASN A 136 0.13 -15.31 -9.18
CA ASN A 136 1.32 -14.55 -8.77
C ASN A 136 1.39 -14.25 -7.27
N ARG A 137 0.72 -15.06 -6.44
CA ARG A 137 0.84 -14.98 -4.98
C ARG A 137 2.00 -15.83 -4.51
N VAL A 138 2.76 -15.34 -3.54
CA VAL A 138 3.86 -16.07 -2.91
C VAL A 138 3.29 -17.25 -2.14
N THR A 139 3.57 -18.48 -2.56
CA THR A 139 3.13 -19.71 -1.87
C THR A 139 4.21 -20.32 -0.98
N GLY A 140 5.46 -19.89 -1.16
CA GLY A 140 6.58 -20.39 -0.36
C GLY A 140 7.68 -19.33 -0.27
N PHE A 141 8.32 -19.29 0.90
CA PHE A 141 9.41 -18.39 1.20
C PHE A 141 10.49 -19.13 1.99
N ASN A 142 11.68 -19.21 1.41
CA ASN A 142 12.87 -19.73 2.09
C ASN A 142 13.73 -18.54 2.53
N SER A 143 14.17 -18.55 3.79
CA SER A 143 15.00 -17.53 4.40
C SER A 143 16.11 -18.15 5.26
N PRO A 144 17.13 -17.39 5.69
CA PRO A 144 18.11 -17.88 6.65
C PRO A 144 17.50 -18.32 7.99
N SER A 145 16.30 -17.82 8.31
CA SER A 145 15.57 -18.16 9.53
C SER A 145 14.62 -19.35 9.36
N GLY A 146 14.58 -19.99 8.19
CA GLY A 146 13.71 -21.12 7.90
C GLY A 146 12.82 -20.91 6.67
N SER A 147 12.02 -21.95 6.38
CA SER A 147 11.04 -21.99 5.31
C SER A 147 9.63 -21.76 5.83
N THR A 148 8.80 -21.13 4.99
CA THR A 148 7.37 -20.88 5.21
C THR A 148 6.56 -21.26 3.99
N SER A 149 5.41 -21.91 4.18
CA SER A 149 4.40 -22.12 3.13
C SER A 149 3.17 -21.26 3.40
N TYR A 150 2.62 -20.63 2.36
CA TYR A 150 1.47 -19.73 2.48
C TYR A 150 0.25 -20.28 1.76
N SER A 151 -0.92 -20.13 2.39
CA SER A 151 -2.22 -20.47 1.81
C SER A 151 -3.13 -19.24 1.78
N TYR A 152 -4.01 -19.19 0.77
CA TYR A 152 -4.88 -18.04 0.51
C TYR A 152 -6.30 -18.48 0.22
N ASP A 153 -7.26 -17.60 0.50
CA ASP A 153 -8.63 -17.76 0.04
C ASP A 153 -8.81 -17.34 -1.44
N LYS A 154 -10.08 -17.31 -1.90
CA LYS A 154 -10.45 -16.93 -3.26
C LYS A 154 -10.38 -15.41 -3.52
N LEU A 155 -10.20 -14.61 -2.47
CA LEU A 155 -10.06 -13.16 -2.52
C LEU A 155 -8.60 -12.73 -2.30
N ASP A 156 -7.65 -13.67 -2.42
CA ASP A 156 -6.21 -13.47 -2.24
C ASP A 156 -5.77 -13.06 -0.83
N GLN A 157 -6.64 -13.29 0.16
CA GLN A 157 -6.34 -13.04 1.58
C GLN A 157 -5.57 -14.23 2.15
N LEU A 158 -4.50 -13.94 2.91
CA LEU A 158 -3.65 -14.95 3.53
C LEU A 158 -4.44 -15.71 4.62
N THR A 159 -4.65 -17.01 4.45
CA THR A 159 -5.39 -17.86 5.42
C THR A 159 -4.48 -18.67 6.33
N GLY A 160 -3.22 -18.86 5.95
CA GLY A 160 -2.26 -19.57 6.80
C GLY A 160 -0.82 -19.39 6.36
N ALA A 161 0.07 -19.50 7.34
CA ALA A 161 1.51 -19.51 7.17
C ALA A 161 2.11 -20.62 8.04
N ASP A 162 2.62 -21.67 7.40
CA ASP A 162 3.20 -22.83 8.08
C ASP A 162 4.72 -22.67 8.13
N TYR A 163 5.27 -22.53 9.33
CA TYR A 163 6.68 -22.23 9.55
C TYR A 163 7.47 -23.45 10.03
N THR A 164 8.74 -23.47 9.65
CA THR A 164 9.68 -24.51 10.13
C THR A 164 10.37 -24.15 11.45
N THR A 165 10.32 -22.88 11.87
CA THR A 165 11.17 -22.34 12.95
C THR A 165 10.44 -21.41 13.93
N GLN A 166 9.16 -21.12 13.69
CA GLN A 166 8.29 -20.38 14.60
C GLN A 166 6.89 -20.99 14.58
N ASN A 167 5.97 -20.48 15.40
CA ASN A 167 4.60 -20.99 15.44
C ASN A 167 3.86 -20.68 14.13
N ASP A 168 3.03 -21.63 13.71
CA ASP A 168 2.14 -21.46 12.56
C ASP A 168 1.10 -20.37 12.82
N GLU A 169 0.70 -19.72 11.73
CA GLU A 169 -0.33 -18.70 11.74
C GLU A 169 -1.56 -19.18 10.96
N ASN A 170 -2.75 -18.95 11.49
CA ASN A 170 -4.02 -19.24 10.82
C ASN A 170 -4.94 -18.04 10.88
N TYR A 171 -5.60 -17.72 9.78
CA TYR A 171 -6.50 -16.59 9.68
C TYR A 171 -7.81 -16.99 9.02
N SER A 172 -8.89 -16.42 9.52
CA SER A 172 -10.21 -16.49 8.91
C SER A 172 -10.74 -15.07 8.73
N TYR A 173 -11.54 -14.87 7.69
CA TYR A 173 -12.08 -13.55 7.37
C TYR A 173 -13.58 -13.62 7.11
N ASP A 174 -14.28 -12.53 7.38
CA ASP A 174 -15.62 -12.30 6.86
C ASP A 174 -15.59 -11.74 5.43
N ASP A 175 -16.78 -11.56 4.84
CA ASP A 175 -16.95 -11.02 3.48
C ASP A 175 -16.41 -9.59 3.30
N SER A 176 -16.22 -8.86 4.41
CA SER A 176 -15.62 -7.52 4.42
C SER A 176 -14.11 -7.54 4.75
N GLY A 177 -13.50 -8.73 4.79
CA GLY A 177 -12.07 -8.91 4.99
C GLY A 177 -11.58 -8.65 6.42
N ASN A 178 -12.46 -8.70 7.42
CA ASN A 178 -12.04 -8.55 8.81
C ASN A 178 -11.72 -9.92 9.39
N ARG A 179 -10.69 -9.98 10.22
CA ARG A 179 -10.31 -11.21 10.93
C ARG A 179 -11.47 -11.71 11.81
N THR A 180 -11.76 -13.01 11.71
CA THR A 180 -12.77 -13.75 12.49
C THR A 180 -12.13 -14.84 13.36
N ASN A 181 -10.85 -14.66 13.72
CA ASN A 181 -10.13 -15.52 14.63
C ASN A 181 -10.82 -15.61 16.00
N SER A 182 -10.51 -16.66 16.77
CA SER A 182 -11.07 -16.81 18.12
C SER A 182 -10.80 -15.56 18.97
N GLY A 183 -11.83 -15.06 19.67
CA GLY A 183 -11.78 -13.85 20.48
C GLY A 183 -12.08 -12.55 19.71
N TYR A 184 -12.02 -12.56 18.38
CA TYR A 184 -12.25 -11.34 17.60
C TYR A 184 -13.73 -10.95 17.59
N GLN A 185 -13.99 -9.68 17.91
CA GLN A 185 -15.31 -9.06 17.88
C GLN A 185 -15.26 -7.80 17.02
N ARG A 186 -16.25 -7.63 16.15
CA ARG A 186 -16.33 -6.51 15.21
C ARG A 186 -17.41 -5.49 15.58
N GLY A 187 -17.17 -4.23 15.22
CA GLY A 187 -18.16 -3.16 15.19
C GLY A 187 -18.83 -2.99 13.83
N SER A 188 -19.77 -2.05 13.74
CA SER A 188 -20.60 -1.79 12.55
C SER A 188 -19.84 -1.21 11.35
N ASN A 189 -18.64 -0.66 11.56
CA ASN A 189 -17.83 -0.01 10.52
C ASN A 189 -16.48 -0.71 10.31
N ASN A 190 -16.45 -2.05 10.31
CA ASN A 190 -15.21 -2.85 10.25
C ASN A 190 -14.24 -2.64 11.43
N GLN A 191 -14.62 -1.86 12.44
CA GLN A 191 -13.85 -1.64 13.67
C GLN A 191 -13.61 -2.96 14.42
N LEU A 192 -12.42 -3.12 14.97
CA LEU A 192 -12.10 -4.22 15.89
C LEU A 192 -12.52 -3.78 17.29
N ASN A 193 -13.53 -4.41 17.90
CA ASN A 193 -13.98 -4.10 19.26
C ASN A 193 -13.23 -4.91 20.31
N SER A 194 -12.81 -6.14 19.95
CA SER A 194 -12.00 -7.01 20.80
C SER A 194 -11.19 -7.97 19.92
N ASP A 195 -9.98 -8.33 20.33
CA ASP A 195 -9.20 -9.44 19.75
C ASP A 195 -9.08 -10.65 20.70
N GLY A 196 -9.80 -10.62 21.83
CA GLY A 196 -9.72 -11.61 22.90
C GLY A 196 -8.62 -11.35 23.94
N VAL A 197 -7.72 -10.39 23.70
CA VAL A 197 -6.68 -9.94 24.64
C VAL A 197 -6.94 -8.51 25.09
N TYR A 198 -7.32 -7.65 24.14
CA TYR A 198 -7.63 -6.25 24.35
C TYR A 198 -9.05 -5.93 23.86
N ASN A 199 -9.68 -4.97 24.53
CA ASN A 199 -10.86 -4.27 24.06
C ASN A 199 -10.47 -2.92 23.48
N TYR A 200 -11.18 -2.50 22.43
CA TYR A 200 -10.83 -1.33 21.63
C TYR A 200 -12.04 -0.41 21.49
N GLU A 201 -11.80 0.90 21.56
CA GLU A 201 -12.80 1.94 21.38
C GLU A 201 -12.31 2.96 20.35
N TYR A 202 -13.22 3.52 19.55
CA TYR A 202 -12.92 4.49 18.50
C TYR A 202 -13.65 5.82 18.75
N ASP A 203 -13.15 6.91 18.17
CA ASP A 203 -13.87 8.17 18.07
C ASP A 203 -14.93 8.15 16.94
N GLY A 204 -15.61 9.29 16.72
CA GLY A 204 -16.67 9.40 15.71
C GLY A 204 -16.15 9.37 14.28
N GLU A 205 -14.87 9.68 14.09
CA GLU A 205 -14.13 9.69 12.83
C GLU A 205 -13.46 8.34 12.54
N GLY A 206 -13.60 7.36 13.44
CA GLY A 206 -13.07 6.01 13.26
C GLY A 206 -11.59 5.85 13.63
N ASN A 207 -10.99 6.79 14.36
CA ASN A 207 -9.65 6.61 14.92
C ASN A 207 -9.71 5.84 16.23
N LEU A 208 -8.78 4.90 16.45
CA LEU A 208 -8.66 4.19 17.72
C LEU A 208 -8.36 5.21 18.82
N ARG A 209 -9.21 5.32 19.83
CA ARG A 209 -9.04 6.26 20.96
C ARG A 209 -8.56 5.58 22.23
N LYS A 210 -8.87 4.28 22.40
CA LYS A 210 -8.54 3.54 23.62
C LYS A 210 -8.40 2.05 23.35
N ARG A 211 -7.38 1.43 23.95
CA ARG A 211 -7.16 -0.01 24.02
C ARG A 211 -7.02 -0.41 25.49
N THR A 212 -7.75 -1.43 25.94
CA THR A 212 -7.73 -1.89 27.34
C THR A 212 -7.37 -3.37 27.36
N ASP A 213 -6.33 -3.74 28.10
CA ASP A 213 -6.00 -5.14 28.36
C ASP A 213 -7.09 -5.78 29.21
N ILE A 214 -7.67 -6.88 28.74
CA ILE A 214 -8.81 -7.53 29.38
C ILE A 214 -8.44 -8.15 30.74
N VAL A 215 -7.20 -8.59 30.89
CA VAL A 215 -6.72 -9.30 32.09
C VAL A 215 -6.17 -8.32 33.11
N THR A 216 -5.29 -7.42 32.69
CA THR A 216 -4.58 -6.53 33.61
C THR A 216 -5.36 -5.26 33.92
N GLY A 217 -6.28 -4.86 33.03
CA GLY A 217 -6.97 -3.57 33.09
C GLY A 217 -6.08 -2.38 32.73
N GLU A 218 -4.86 -2.61 32.22
CA GLU A 218 -4.01 -1.55 31.68
C GLU A 218 -4.67 -0.91 30.46
N VAL A 219 -4.51 0.41 30.34
CA VAL A 219 -5.16 1.20 29.31
C VAL A 219 -4.10 1.92 28.47
N THR A 220 -4.25 1.88 27.15
CA THR A 220 -3.56 2.78 26.23
C THR A 220 -4.58 3.73 25.60
N GLU A 221 -4.41 5.03 25.80
CA GLU A 221 -5.24 6.09 25.19
C GLU A 221 -4.50 6.73 24.02
N TYR A 222 -5.25 7.11 22.99
CA TYR A 222 -4.74 7.68 21.75
C TYR A 222 -5.49 8.98 21.48
N SER A 223 -4.76 10.06 21.20
CA SER A 223 -5.33 11.37 20.86
C SER A 223 -4.96 11.76 19.44
N TRP A 224 -5.90 12.36 18.73
CA TRP A 224 -5.80 12.69 17.31
C TRP A 224 -6.05 14.18 17.11
N ASP A 225 -5.41 14.78 16.11
CA ASP A 225 -5.77 16.14 15.68
C ASP A 225 -6.93 16.14 14.68
N TYR A 226 -7.42 17.33 14.34
CA TYR A 226 -8.53 17.53 13.40
C TYR A 226 -8.23 17.05 11.96
N ARG A 227 -6.99 16.65 11.66
CA ARG A 227 -6.58 16.06 10.38
C ARG A 227 -6.42 14.54 10.47
N ASN A 228 -6.93 13.91 11.54
CA ASN A 228 -6.79 12.48 11.84
C ASN A 228 -5.34 12.01 11.93
N ARG A 229 -4.45 12.85 12.47
CA ARG A 229 -3.06 12.46 12.78
C ARG A 229 -2.92 12.15 14.26
N LEU A 230 -2.27 11.04 14.60
CA LEU A 230 -2.04 10.64 15.99
C LEU A 230 -1.09 11.64 16.65
N THR A 231 -1.55 12.37 17.65
CA THR A 231 -0.73 13.38 18.34
C THR A 231 -0.22 12.93 19.69
N GLN A 232 -0.88 11.96 20.32
CA GLN A 232 -0.45 11.45 21.63
C GLN A 232 -0.86 9.99 21.84
N VAL A 233 0.00 9.23 22.51
CA VAL A 233 -0.31 7.92 23.10
C VAL A 233 0.04 7.94 24.57
N VAL A 234 -0.85 7.48 25.44
CA VAL A 234 -0.65 7.43 26.89
C VAL A 234 -0.95 6.03 27.41
N GLY A 235 0.05 5.36 27.97
CA GLY A 235 -0.11 4.10 28.68
C GLY A 235 -0.38 4.35 30.16
N LYS A 236 -1.40 3.71 30.71
CA LYS A 236 -1.81 3.77 32.12
C LYS A 236 -1.88 2.37 32.70
N ASN A 237 -1.46 2.24 33.95
CA ASN A 237 -1.74 1.03 34.72
C ASN A 237 -3.24 0.95 35.09
N SER A 238 -3.67 -0.16 35.69
CA SER A 238 -5.07 -0.36 36.10
C SER A 238 -5.57 0.63 37.16
N GLY A 239 -4.66 1.26 37.90
CA GLY A 239 -4.96 2.34 38.84
C GLY A 239 -5.10 3.72 38.19
N GLY A 240 -4.91 3.83 36.87
CA GLY A 240 -5.01 5.08 36.10
C GLY A 240 -3.74 5.95 36.11
N ALA A 241 -2.66 5.51 36.75
CA ALA A 241 -1.39 6.23 36.72
C ALA A 241 -0.71 6.07 35.36
N VAL A 242 -0.20 7.17 34.81
CA VAL A 242 0.55 7.17 33.55
C VAL A 242 1.89 6.48 33.76
N ILE A 243 2.14 5.41 33.01
CA ILE A 243 3.37 4.60 33.06
C ILE A 243 4.27 4.82 31.84
N LYS A 244 3.73 5.41 30.77
CA LYS A 244 4.48 5.88 29.60
C LYS A 244 3.64 6.84 28.78
N SER A 245 4.27 7.74 28.03
CA SER A 245 3.59 8.54 27.02
C SER A 245 4.47 8.85 25.82
N ALA A 246 3.84 9.10 24.67
CA ALA A 246 4.48 9.56 23.46
C ALA A 246 3.67 10.71 22.87
N LYS A 247 4.32 11.76 22.36
CA LYS A 247 3.68 12.85 21.62
C LYS A 247 4.36 13.05 20.29
N TYR A 248 3.56 13.41 19.29
CA TYR A 248 4.01 13.60 17.92
C TYR A 248 3.59 14.98 17.41
N SER A 249 4.50 15.67 16.73
CA SER A 249 4.19 16.92 16.02
C SER A 249 4.47 16.75 14.54
N TYR A 250 3.65 17.40 13.71
CA TYR A 250 3.68 17.25 12.26
C TYR A 250 3.84 18.61 11.58
N ASP A 251 4.51 18.62 10.44
CA ASP A 251 4.55 19.78 9.57
C ASP A 251 3.25 19.93 8.73
N GLY A 252 3.21 20.98 7.90
CA GLY A 252 2.08 21.24 7.01
C GLY A 252 1.89 20.19 5.90
N LEU A 253 2.91 19.37 5.63
CA LEU A 253 2.93 18.29 4.64
C LEU A 253 2.57 16.93 5.26
N ASN A 254 2.08 16.91 6.51
CA ASN A 254 1.75 15.69 7.27
C ASN A 254 2.94 14.78 7.57
N ARG A 255 4.18 15.30 7.57
CA ARG A 255 5.36 14.54 8.01
C ARG A 255 5.58 14.76 9.50
N ARG A 256 5.89 13.69 10.24
CA ARG A 256 6.19 13.77 11.67
C ARG A 256 7.56 14.42 11.88
N ILE A 257 7.61 15.62 12.45
CA ILE A 257 8.84 16.40 12.66
C ILE A 257 9.37 16.36 14.10
N VAL A 258 8.55 15.97 15.07
CA VAL A 258 8.97 15.79 16.46
C VAL A 258 8.33 14.54 17.05
N LYS A 259 9.10 13.80 17.83
CA LYS A 259 8.67 12.74 18.73
C LYS A 259 9.19 13.04 20.13
N GLU A 260 8.30 13.08 21.11
CA GLU A 260 8.59 13.19 22.54
C GLU A 260 8.17 11.88 23.20
N VAL A 261 9.07 11.19 23.90
CA VAL A 261 8.78 9.92 24.58
C VAL A 261 9.16 10.02 26.03
N ASP A 262 8.18 9.78 26.88
CA ASP A 262 8.31 9.63 28.32
C ASP A 262 8.15 8.15 28.66
N ALA A 263 9.25 7.49 28.99
CA ALA A 263 9.31 6.04 29.13
C ALA A 263 8.82 5.54 30.50
N ASP A 264 8.78 6.40 31.53
CA ASP A 264 8.30 6.07 32.87
C ASP A 264 7.08 6.91 33.31
N GLY A 265 6.61 7.82 32.47
CA GLY A 265 5.34 8.53 32.65
C GLY A 265 5.35 9.44 33.87
N ALA A 266 4.59 9.09 34.90
CA ALA A 266 4.60 9.82 36.17
C ALA A 266 5.88 9.59 37.01
N GLY A 267 6.87 8.88 36.46
CA GLY A 267 8.17 8.65 37.08
C GLY A 267 9.06 9.91 37.09
N SER A 268 10.37 9.67 37.28
CA SER A 268 11.35 10.74 37.47
C SER A 268 12.23 11.00 36.24
N ALA A 269 12.18 10.12 35.25
CA ALA A 269 12.94 10.31 34.02
C ALA A 269 12.36 11.50 33.25
N VAL A 270 13.25 12.19 32.54
CA VAL A 270 12.84 13.32 31.70
C VAL A 270 12.43 12.78 30.33
N PRO A 271 11.33 13.28 29.73
CA PRO A 271 10.96 12.93 28.36
C PRO A 271 12.11 13.16 27.37
N GLN A 272 12.33 12.18 26.50
CA GLN A 272 13.34 12.24 25.45
C GLN A 272 12.72 12.78 24.16
N PHE A 273 13.44 13.65 23.49
CA PHE A 273 12.99 14.27 22.25
C PHE A 273 13.82 13.79 21.07
N GLU A 274 13.13 13.55 19.98
CA GLU A 274 13.70 13.32 18.66
C GLU A 274 13.07 14.29 17.67
N ARG A 275 13.90 14.88 16.81
CA ARG A 275 13.50 15.86 15.80
C ARG A 275 13.96 15.40 14.45
N LEU A 276 13.06 15.47 13.47
CA LEU A 276 13.23 14.86 12.16
C LEU A 276 13.35 15.94 11.09
N VAL A 277 14.34 15.80 10.23
CA VAL A 277 14.56 16.65 9.05
C VAL A 277 14.46 15.78 7.80
N TYR A 278 13.65 16.22 6.84
CA TYR A 278 13.27 15.44 5.67
C TYR A 278 13.88 15.94 4.36
N ASP A 279 14.29 15.00 3.50
CA ASP A 279 14.51 15.17 2.07
C ASP A 279 13.30 14.54 1.33
N GLY A 280 12.41 15.36 0.79
CA GLY A 280 11.13 14.89 0.26
C GLY A 280 10.29 14.20 1.36
N GLN A 281 10.03 12.90 1.22
CA GLN A 281 9.34 12.12 2.25
C GLN A 281 10.29 11.26 3.11
N HIS A 282 11.58 11.24 2.77
CA HIS A 282 12.57 10.46 3.49
C HIS A 282 13.17 11.28 4.64
N ILE A 283 13.35 10.67 5.80
CA ILE A 283 14.09 11.28 6.90
C ILE A 283 15.56 11.34 6.45
N ALA A 284 16.11 12.54 6.34
CA ALA A 284 17.52 12.72 6.00
C ALA A 284 18.39 12.70 7.26
N LEU A 285 17.93 13.37 8.33
CA LEU A 285 18.65 13.55 9.59
C LEU A 285 17.69 13.46 10.77
N THR A 286 18.20 12.99 11.91
CA THR A 286 17.54 13.13 13.21
C THR A 286 18.42 13.84 14.21
N PHE A 287 17.78 14.52 15.16
CA PHE A 287 18.43 15.27 16.22
C PHE A 287 17.80 14.95 17.58
N ASP A 288 18.60 14.98 18.64
CA ASP A 288 18.13 14.83 20.01
C ASP A 288 17.45 16.11 20.55
N GLY A 289 17.00 16.03 21.81
CA GLY A 289 16.43 17.13 22.59
C GLY A 289 17.31 18.38 22.72
N SER A 290 18.62 18.25 22.59
CA SER A 290 19.61 19.32 22.69
C SER A 290 20.04 19.87 21.32
N GLY A 291 19.51 19.32 20.22
CA GLY A 291 19.87 19.73 18.86
C GLY A 291 21.16 19.09 18.35
N ASN A 292 21.65 18.02 18.97
CA ASN A 292 22.77 17.24 18.43
C ASN A 292 22.26 16.26 17.37
N GLN A 293 22.94 16.16 16.22
CA GLN A 293 22.61 15.19 15.19
C GLN A 293 22.84 13.78 15.74
N THR A 294 21.80 12.93 15.76
CA THR A 294 21.89 11.55 16.24
C THR A 294 22.07 10.56 15.10
N HIS A 295 21.36 10.77 13.98
CA HIS A 295 21.49 9.94 12.79
C HIS A 295 21.51 10.73 11.49
N ARG A 296 22.11 10.10 10.47
CA ARG A 296 22.07 10.49 9.07
C ARG A 296 21.73 9.28 8.22
N TYR A 297 20.67 9.39 7.43
CA TYR A 297 20.19 8.30 6.61
C TYR A 297 20.60 8.49 5.14
N LEU A 298 21.00 7.39 4.51
CA LEU A 298 21.16 7.31 3.07
C LEU A 298 19.98 6.54 2.50
N HIS A 299 19.05 7.25 1.86
CA HIS A 299 17.96 6.65 1.11
C HIS A 299 18.30 6.49 -0.37
N GLY A 300 17.72 5.48 -1.00
CA GLY A 300 17.70 5.30 -2.44
C GLY A 300 16.73 6.26 -3.13
N VAL A 301 16.26 5.87 -4.30
CA VAL A 301 15.30 6.66 -5.09
C VAL A 301 13.87 6.14 -5.00
N GLN A 302 13.70 4.87 -4.59
CA GLN A 302 12.39 4.32 -4.33
C GLN A 302 11.91 4.75 -2.94
N THR A 303 10.60 4.85 -2.77
CA THR A 303 10.00 5.02 -1.43
C THR A 303 10.42 3.83 -0.56
N ASP A 304 10.76 4.09 0.70
CA ASP A 304 11.17 3.09 1.71
C ASP A 304 12.48 2.37 1.46
N GLU A 305 13.24 2.83 0.47
CA GLU A 305 14.55 2.28 0.17
C GLU A 305 15.59 2.91 1.09
N ILE A 306 15.68 2.41 2.33
CA ILE A 306 16.78 2.75 3.23
C ILE A 306 18.03 1.95 2.82
N LEU A 307 19.13 2.65 2.54
CA LEU A 307 20.40 2.03 2.10
C LEU A 307 21.44 1.99 3.21
N ALA A 308 21.45 2.98 4.12
CA ALA A 308 22.33 3.01 5.29
C ALA A 308 21.82 3.95 6.38
N ASP A 309 22.17 3.66 7.63
CA ASP A 309 21.99 4.51 8.81
C ASP A 309 23.36 4.79 9.45
N GLU A 310 23.74 6.05 9.50
CA GLU A 310 24.96 6.52 10.15
C GLU A 310 24.62 7.18 11.50
N SER A 311 25.20 6.67 12.59
CA SER A 311 25.06 7.27 13.91
C SER A 311 25.94 8.51 14.07
N ALA A 312 25.69 9.30 15.12
CA ALA A 312 26.52 10.46 15.48
C ALA A 312 28.02 10.15 15.63
N GLY A 313 28.37 8.91 15.98
CA GLY A 313 29.75 8.45 16.11
C GLY A 313 30.42 8.02 14.80
N GLY A 314 29.71 8.08 13.67
CA GLY A 314 30.21 7.67 12.35
C GLY A 314 30.08 6.17 12.05
N SER A 315 29.56 5.37 12.99
CA SER A 315 29.23 3.96 12.74
C SER A 315 28.08 3.86 11.75
N VAL A 316 28.23 3.03 10.72
CA VAL A 316 27.21 2.82 9.69
C VAL A 316 26.66 1.41 9.75
N LEU A 317 25.34 1.30 9.87
CA LEU A 317 24.57 0.08 9.66
C LEU A 317 23.98 0.06 8.25
N TRP A 318 24.09 -1.09 7.59
CA TRP A 318 23.60 -1.33 6.24
C TRP A 318 22.48 -2.38 6.29
N PRO A 319 21.21 -1.99 6.05
CA PRO A 319 20.11 -2.95 6.00
C PRO A 319 20.17 -3.82 4.74
N LEU A 320 19.90 -5.11 4.93
CA LEU A 320 19.62 -6.08 3.87
C LEU A 320 18.15 -6.49 3.99
N THR A 321 17.42 -6.35 2.89
CA THR A 321 15.96 -6.46 2.87
C THR A 321 15.48 -7.66 2.07
N ASP A 322 14.25 -8.10 2.33
CA ASP A 322 13.55 -9.06 1.46
C ASP A 322 12.88 -8.38 0.23
N ASN A 323 12.02 -9.13 -0.47
CA ASN A 323 11.30 -8.67 -1.67
C ASN A 323 10.34 -7.51 -1.42
N LEU A 324 9.89 -7.31 -0.19
CA LEU A 324 8.97 -6.23 0.21
C LEU A 324 9.72 -5.00 0.74
N GLY A 325 11.05 -5.05 0.80
CA GLY A 325 11.85 -4.02 1.48
C GLY A 325 11.86 -4.17 3.00
N THR A 326 11.36 -5.28 3.56
CA THR A 326 11.44 -5.52 5.01
C THR A 326 12.88 -5.73 5.41
N VAL A 327 13.35 -4.99 6.41
CA VAL A 327 14.72 -5.11 6.95
C VAL A 327 14.84 -6.40 7.73
N ARG A 328 15.60 -7.37 7.18
CA ARG A 328 15.81 -8.70 7.77
C ARG A 328 17.17 -8.83 8.44
N ASP A 329 18.19 -8.15 7.91
CA ASP A 329 19.54 -8.17 8.46
C ASP A 329 20.14 -6.77 8.50
N LEU A 330 20.95 -6.50 9.53
CA LEU A 330 21.76 -5.29 9.67
C LEU A 330 23.23 -5.71 9.68
N VAL A 331 24.02 -5.18 8.74
CA VAL A 331 25.47 -5.42 8.72
C VAL A 331 26.25 -4.14 8.98
N ASP A 332 27.41 -4.26 9.62
CA ASP A 332 28.33 -3.13 9.80
C ASP A 332 29.11 -2.82 8.51
N SER A 333 29.99 -1.82 8.55
CA SER A 333 30.84 -1.43 7.41
C SER A 333 31.92 -2.47 7.04
N ASN A 334 32.06 -3.53 7.82
CA ASN A 334 32.89 -4.70 7.51
C ASN A 334 32.03 -5.86 6.96
N GLY A 335 30.73 -5.68 6.75
CA GLY A 335 29.83 -6.74 6.29
C GLY A 335 29.60 -7.84 7.32
N VAL A 336 29.79 -7.56 8.61
CA VAL A 336 29.47 -8.47 9.71
C VAL A 336 28.03 -8.22 10.15
N ILE A 337 27.21 -9.27 10.22
CA ILE A 337 25.83 -9.21 10.69
C ILE A 337 25.82 -8.82 12.18
N GLN A 338 25.20 -7.68 12.47
CA GLN A 338 25.01 -7.14 13.81
C GLN A 338 23.67 -7.58 14.39
N ASN A 339 22.64 -7.73 13.56
CA ASN A 339 21.32 -8.22 13.95
C ASN A 339 20.61 -8.89 12.77
N ARG A 340 19.89 -9.97 13.05
CA ARG A 340 18.96 -10.66 12.15
C ARG A 340 17.59 -10.67 12.79
N ILE A 341 16.58 -10.23 12.06
CA ILE A 341 15.23 -9.97 12.54
C ILE A 341 14.24 -10.90 11.83
N GLY A 342 13.55 -11.75 12.61
CA GLY A 342 12.43 -12.57 12.17
C GLY A 342 11.11 -11.83 12.34
N TYR A 343 10.19 -12.02 11.41
CA TYR A 343 8.86 -11.44 11.44
C TYR A 343 7.80 -12.51 11.16
N ASP A 344 6.60 -12.30 11.70
CA ASP A 344 5.39 -12.98 11.24
C ASP A 344 4.90 -12.41 9.89
N SER A 345 3.80 -12.95 9.37
CA SER A 345 3.29 -12.57 8.05
C SER A 345 2.80 -11.12 7.98
N PHE A 346 2.49 -10.49 9.11
CA PHE A 346 1.97 -9.13 9.22
C PHE A 346 2.97 -8.16 9.84
N GLY A 347 4.24 -8.54 9.98
CA GLY A 347 5.32 -7.62 10.35
C GLY A 347 5.55 -7.47 11.85
N LYS A 348 4.98 -8.34 12.68
CA LYS A 348 5.36 -8.44 14.10
C LYS A 348 6.72 -9.11 14.20
N VAL A 349 7.64 -8.53 14.96
CA VAL A 349 8.93 -9.14 15.23
C VAL A 349 8.74 -10.39 16.10
N THR A 350 9.24 -11.54 15.63
CA THR A 350 9.16 -12.84 16.33
C THR A 350 10.49 -13.27 16.93
N SER A 351 11.60 -12.81 16.38
CA SER A 351 12.95 -13.12 16.86
C SER A 351 13.96 -12.05 16.46
N GLN A 352 15.01 -11.91 17.27
CA GLN A 352 16.18 -11.11 16.95
C GLN A 352 17.44 -11.80 17.46
N THR A 353 18.52 -11.80 16.69
CA THR A 353 19.81 -12.31 17.18
C THR A 353 20.49 -11.33 18.14
N ASN A 354 20.20 -10.03 18.02
CA ASN A 354 20.69 -9.01 18.94
C ASN A 354 19.78 -7.79 19.01
N SER A 355 18.84 -7.78 19.96
CA SER A 355 17.88 -6.69 20.15
C SER A 355 18.46 -5.38 20.68
N SER A 356 19.72 -5.36 21.10
CA SER A 356 20.41 -4.12 21.47
C SER A 356 20.82 -3.27 20.26
N VAL A 357 20.90 -3.87 19.07
CA VAL A 357 21.17 -3.14 17.82
C VAL A 357 19.84 -2.60 17.29
N GLY A 358 19.52 -1.39 17.74
CA GLY A 358 18.34 -0.67 17.31
C GLY A 358 18.45 -0.16 15.87
N PHE A 359 17.35 -0.18 15.14
CA PHE A 359 17.25 0.38 13.79
C PHE A 359 15.81 0.85 13.54
N ARG A 360 15.65 2.05 12.98
CA ARG A 360 14.34 2.72 12.83
C ARG A 360 13.39 1.98 11.90
N PHE A 361 13.88 1.47 10.79
CA PHE A 361 13.05 0.96 9.69
C PHE A 361 12.97 -0.57 9.72
N GLY A 362 11.76 -1.13 9.77
CA GLY A 362 11.54 -2.58 9.91
C GLY A 362 10.73 -3.16 8.76
N PHE A 363 9.52 -3.61 9.06
CA PHE A 363 8.59 -4.21 8.09
C PHE A 363 8.30 -3.26 6.92
N THR A 364 8.51 -3.76 5.70
CA THR A 364 8.37 -3.00 4.45
C THR A 364 9.16 -1.66 4.40
N GLY A 365 10.25 -1.57 5.18
CA GLY A 365 11.08 -0.36 5.25
C GLY A 365 10.46 0.79 6.03
N ARG A 366 9.43 0.53 6.86
CA ARG A 366 8.70 1.56 7.61
C ARG A 366 9.16 1.73 9.04
N GLU A 367 8.99 2.94 9.55
CA GLU A 367 9.45 3.33 10.88
C GLU A 367 8.68 2.58 11.96
N LEU A 368 9.38 1.85 12.83
CA LEU A 368 8.79 1.24 14.03
C LEU A 368 8.90 2.21 15.20
N ASP A 369 7.76 2.56 15.79
CA ASP A 369 7.71 3.26 17.07
C ASP A 369 7.71 2.24 18.21
N SER A 370 8.88 1.98 18.76
CA SER A 370 9.08 1.00 19.84
C SER A 370 8.20 1.27 21.07
N GLU A 371 7.84 2.52 21.32
CA GLU A 371 7.03 2.89 22.48
C GLU A 371 5.56 2.45 22.38
N THR A 372 5.05 2.29 21.15
CA THR A 372 3.69 1.83 20.85
C THR A 372 3.64 0.41 20.27
N GLY A 373 4.71 -0.02 19.60
CA GLY A 373 4.75 -1.24 18.80
C GLY A 373 4.15 -1.09 17.39
N ASN A 374 3.76 0.13 17.01
CA ASN A 374 3.14 0.42 15.71
C ASN A 374 4.16 0.92 14.69
N TYR A 375 3.88 0.67 13.42
CA TYR A 375 4.62 1.26 12.32
C TYR A 375 3.97 2.57 11.86
N TYR A 376 4.80 3.59 11.61
CA TYR A 376 4.36 4.84 11.00
C TYR A 376 4.48 4.77 9.48
N TYR A 377 3.33 4.74 8.80
CA TYR A 377 3.18 4.64 7.35
C TYR A 377 2.84 6.00 6.73
N ASN A 378 3.45 7.09 7.22
CA ASN A 378 3.17 8.48 6.85
C ASN A 378 1.77 8.99 7.21
N SER A 379 0.75 8.48 6.53
CA SER A 379 -0.63 8.96 6.70
C SER A 379 -1.37 8.25 7.83
N ARG A 380 -0.93 7.04 8.20
CA ARG A 380 -1.57 6.19 9.19
C ARG A 380 -0.55 5.45 10.05
N TYR A 381 -1.04 4.93 11.17
CA TYR A 381 -0.32 4.01 12.04
C TYR A 381 -0.85 2.59 11.84
N TYR A 382 0.06 1.65 11.64
CA TYR A 382 -0.21 0.24 11.42
C TYR A 382 0.15 -0.57 12.68
N ASP A 383 -0.80 -1.33 13.20
CA ASP A 383 -0.57 -2.25 14.33
C ASP A 383 -0.27 -3.66 13.78
N PRO A 384 0.98 -4.13 13.86
CA PRO A 384 1.35 -5.45 13.37
C PRO A 384 0.76 -6.60 14.22
N GLN A 385 0.36 -6.36 15.47
CA GLN A 385 -0.20 -7.42 16.34
C GLN A 385 -1.54 -7.93 15.80
N VAL A 386 -2.35 -7.02 15.27
CA VAL A 386 -3.67 -7.32 14.70
C VAL A 386 -3.71 -7.18 13.17
N GLY A 387 -2.60 -6.78 12.56
CA GLY A 387 -2.42 -6.73 11.10
C GLY A 387 -3.30 -5.73 10.38
N ARG A 388 -3.53 -4.55 10.98
CA ARG A 388 -4.43 -3.52 10.44
C ARG A 388 -4.01 -2.10 10.85
N PHE A 389 -4.50 -1.09 10.14
CA PHE A 389 -4.36 0.30 10.55
C PHE A 389 -5.25 0.61 11.76
N ILE A 390 -4.82 1.56 12.59
CA ILE A 390 -5.56 2.00 13.79
C ILE A 390 -6.49 3.20 13.53
N SER A 391 -6.57 3.67 12.29
CA SER A 391 -7.49 4.71 11.82
C SER A 391 -8.04 4.30 10.45
N GLU A 392 -9.19 4.87 10.08
CA GLU A 392 -9.71 4.72 8.71
C GLU A 392 -8.74 5.31 7.67
N ASP A 393 -8.83 4.81 6.44
CA ASP A 393 -8.09 5.33 5.31
C ASP A 393 -8.43 6.81 5.08
N THR A 394 -7.41 7.66 5.09
CA THR A 394 -7.59 9.11 4.94
C THR A 394 -8.12 9.52 3.55
N ILE A 395 -7.99 8.65 2.55
CA ILE A 395 -8.61 8.85 1.22
C ILE A 395 -9.90 8.03 1.05
N GLY A 396 -10.36 7.37 2.11
CA GLY A 396 -11.57 6.55 2.14
C GLY A 396 -11.57 5.47 1.05
N PHE A 397 -12.71 5.27 0.40
CA PHE A 397 -12.86 4.27 -0.66
C PHE A 397 -12.03 4.54 -1.92
N ALA A 398 -11.40 5.71 -2.05
CA ALA A 398 -10.47 5.97 -3.15
C ALA A 398 -9.21 5.09 -3.08
N GLY A 399 -8.89 4.54 -1.90
CA GLY A 399 -7.85 3.52 -1.73
C GLY A 399 -8.18 2.17 -2.40
N GLY A 400 -9.42 1.98 -2.86
CA GLY A 400 -9.85 0.78 -3.58
C GLY A 400 -10.23 -0.40 -2.67
N ASP A 401 -10.36 -0.18 -1.37
CA ASP A 401 -10.81 -1.16 -0.39
C ASP A 401 -12.08 -0.66 0.33
N ALA A 402 -13.06 -1.56 0.50
CA ALA A 402 -14.27 -1.28 1.27
C ALA A 402 -14.01 -1.37 2.79
N ASN A 403 -12.93 -2.01 3.20
CA ASN A 403 -12.48 -2.04 4.58
C ASN A 403 -11.37 -1.01 4.79
N LEU A 404 -11.75 0.14 5.34
CA LEU A 404 -10.86 1.30 5.50
C LEU A 404 -9.71 1.09 6.51
N TYR A 405 -9.68 -0.03 7.23
CA TYR A 405 -8.60 -0.37 8.15
C TYR A 405 -7.68 -1.48 7.64
N ARG A 406 -8.07 -2.19 6.58
CA ARG A 406 -7.40 -3.40 6.14
C ARG A 406 -6.04 -3.07 5.54
N TYR A 407 -5.01 -3.77 5.99
CA TYR A 407 -3.68 -3.64 5.42
C TYR A 407 -3.57 -4.50 4.15
N VAL A 408 -3.33 -3.83 3.01
CA VAL A 408 -3.05 -4.43 1.70
C VAL A 408 -3.95 -5.61 1.30
N GLY A 409 -5.25 -5.54 1.61
CA GLY A 409 -6.20 -6.58 1.28
C GLY A 409 -5.98 -7.91 2.00
N ASN A 410 -5.33 -7.92 3.18
CA ASN A 410 -4.87 -9.12 3.89
C ASN A 410 -3.89 -9.99 3.07
N SER A 411 -3.14 -9.37 2.15
CA SER A 411 -2.11 -10.04 1.34
C SER A 411 -0.70 -9.46 1.63
N PRO A 412 -0.25 -9.44 2.89
CA PRO A 412 0.97 -8.74 3.32
C PRO A 412 2.26 -9.32 2.72
N THR A 413 2.21 -10.57 2.23
CA THR A 413 3.32 -11.25 1.54
C THR A 413 3.49 -10.82 0.08
N ASN A 414 2.47 -10.18 -0.51
CA ASN A 414 2.38 -9.89 -1.95
C ASN A 414 2.37 -8.39 -2.28
N ALA A 415 2.15 -7.53 -1.28
CA ALA A 415 1.96 -6.10 -1.47
C ALA A 415 2.46 -5.30 -0.28
N THR A 416 2.79 -4.04 -0.54
CA THR A 416 3.13 -3.03 0.46
C THR A 416 2.14 -1.86 0.34
N ASP A 417 2.04 -1.01 1.34
CA ASP A 417 1.31 0.27 1.25
C ASP A 417 2.26 1.38 1.69
N PRO A 418 3.13 1.91 0.82
CA PRO A 418 4.14 2.87 1.25
C PRO A 418 3.51 4.08 1.97
N PHE A 419 2.54 4.74 1.37
CA PHE A 419 2.04 6.00 1.93
C PHE A 419 0.98 5.83 3.02
N GLY A 420 0.62 4.58 3.37
CA GLY A 420 -0.50 4.28 4.24
C GLY A 420 -1.81 4.78 3.66
N LEU A 421 -1.99 4.70 2.33
CA LEU A 421 -3.14 5.21 1.57
C LEU A 421 -3.72 4.19 0.59
N ALA A 422 -2.86 3.35 0.01
CA ALA A 422 -3.27 2.40 -1.01
C ALA A 422 -2.19 1.35 -1.21
N SER A 423 -2.62 0.10 -1.39
CA SER A 423 -1.67 -0.97 -1.68
C SER A 423 -0.99 -0.78 -3.04
N THR A 424 0.31 -0.97 -3.04
CA THR A 424 1.12 -1.20 -4.23
C THR A 424 1.43 -2.69 -4.30
N ASN A 425 0.81 -3.39 -5.25
CA ASN A 425 1.14 -4.79 -5.51
C ASN A 425 2.55 -4.85 -6.09
N LEU A 426 3.40 -5.75 -5.59
CA LEU A 426 4.72 -6.03 -6.17
C LEU A 426 4.63 -6.55 -7.61
N THR A 427 3.43 -6.93 -8.08
CA THR A 427 3.18 -7.49 -9.42
C THR A 427 2.05 -6.82 -10.22
N LYS A 428 1.50 -5.65 -9.82
CA LYS A 428 0.66 -4.83 -10.74
C LYS A 428 1.45 -3.71 -11.42
N LEU A 429 2.62 -4.04 -11.96
CA LEU A 429 3.05 -3.45 -13.22
C LEU A 429 2.81 -4.48 -14.31
N LEU A 430 1.56 -4.62 -14.72
CA LEU A 430 1.25 -5.13 -16.05
C LEU A 430 1.57 -4.02 -17.07
N ASN A 431 2.83 -3.59 -17.12
CA ASN A 431 3.36 -2.98 -18.31
C ASN A 431 3.61 -4.13 -19.28
N ILE A 432 2.57 -4.55 -20.00
CA ILE A 432 2.77 -5.14 -21.32
C ILE A 432 3.22 -3.99 -22.22
N ALA A 433 4.48 -3.58 -22.07
CA ALA A 433 5.24 -3.09 -23.19
C ALA A 433 5.89 -4.33 -23.77
N CYS A 434 5.31 -4.89 -24.84
CA CYS A 434 6.11 -5.72 -25.74
C CYS A 434 6.79 -4.76 -26.72
N PRO A 435 8.12 -4.55 -26.65
CA PRO A 435 8.84 -4.05 -27.80
C PRO A 435 8.95 -5.24 -28.77
N GLY A 436 8.04 -5.29 -29.74
CA GLY A 436 8.32 -5.96 -31.02
C GLY A 436 8.10 -7.48 -31.14
N SER A 437 7.17 -8.12 -30.42
CA SER A 437 6.79 -9.51 -30.75
C SER A 437 5.28 -9.68 -30.93
N THR A 438 4.91 -10.03 -32.16
CA THR A 438 3.63 -10.63 -32.53
C THR A 438 3.54 -12.02 -31.90
N GLY A 439 2.65 -12.17 -30.91
CA GLY A 439 2.07 -13.45 -30.48
C GLY A 439 2.93 -14.30 -29.56
N VAL A 440 2.52 -14.41 -28.29
CA VAL A 440 1.97 -15.62 -27.64
C VAL A 440 1.56 -15.22 -26.21
N VAL A 441 0.25 -15.17 -25.95
CA VAL A 441 -0.33 -15.22 -24.60
C VAL A 441 -1.42 -16.28 -24.64
N CYS A 442 -1.11 -17.41 -24.01
CA CYS A 442 -1.97 -18.51 -23.56
C CYS A 442 -3.34 -18.68 -24.26
N ASP A 443 -3.39 -19.53 -25.29
CA ASP A 443 -4.61 -19.93 -26.02
C ASP A 443 -5.53 -20.91 -25.25
N LYS A 444 -5.38 -21.09 -23.93
CA LYS A 444 -6.15 -22.12 -23.21
C LYS A 444 -7.48 -21.66 -22.63
N TYR A 445 -7.73 -20.35 -22.50
CA TYR A 445 -9.03 -19.82 -22.02
C TYR A 445 -9.36 -18.47 -22.69
N PRO A 446 -10.19 -18.47 -23.76
CA PRO A 446 -10.58 -17.24 -24.47
C PRO A 446 -11.32 -16.23 -23.57
N GLU A 447 -12.00 -16.68 -22.53
CA GLU A 447 -12.89 -15.86 -21.71
C GLU A 447 -12.15 -14.83 -20.82
N ALA A 448 -10.96 -15.17 -20.29
CA ALA A 448 -10.19 -14.30 -19.39
C ALA A 448 -9.59 -13.05 -20.09
N LYS A 449 -9.32 -13.16 -21.39
CA LYS A 449 -8.79 -12.06 -22.22
C LYS A 449 -9.83 -10.95 -22.45
N HIS A 450 -11.11 -11.31 -22.44
CA HIS A 450 -12.20 -10.37 -22.69
C HIS A 450 -12.66 -9.64 -21.42
N TYR A 451 -12.61 -10.28 -20.25
CA TYR A 451 -12.88 -9.63 -18.96
C TYR A 451 -11.85 -8.55 -18.60
N SER A 452 -10.57 -8.81 -18.82
CA SER A 452 -9.49 -7.86 -18.55
C SER A 452 -9.56 -6.61 -19.44
N GLN A 453 -9.92 -6.78 -20.72
CA GLN A 453 -10.11 -5.67 -21.65
C GLN A 453 -11.38 -4.85 -21.33
N ALA A 454 -12.49 -5.50 -20.95
CA ALA A 454 -13.72 -4.80 -20.56
C ALA A 454 -13.51 -3.97 -19.27
N MET A 455 -12.84 -4.53 -18.26
CA MET A 455 -12.48 -3.83 -17.02
C MET A 455 -11.53 -2.65 -17.26
N ALA A 456 -10.51 -2.83 -18.10
CA ALA A 456 -9.58 -1.76 -18.46
C ALA A 456 -10.29 -0.60 -19.20
N THR A 457 -11.23 -0.93 -20.08
CA THR A 457 -12.01 0.06 -20.84
C THR A 457 -13.00 0.80 -19.94
N ALA A 458 -13.68 0.09 -19.03
CA ALA A 458 -14.56 0.71 -18.03
C ALA A 458 -13.79 1.64 -17.09
N ARG A 459 -12.59 1.23 -16.65
CA ARG A 459 -11.71 2.04 -15.80
C ARG A 459 -11.19 3.29 -16.51
N ALA A 460 -10.79 3.16 -17.78
CA ALA A 460 -10.37 4.30 -18.60
C ALA A 460 -11.51 5.29 -18.87
N TRP A 461 -12.74 4.78 -19.09
CA TRP A 461 -13.91 5.62 -19.30
C TRP A 461 -14.34 6.34 -18.02
N PHE A 462 -14.32 5.66 -16.87
CA PHE A 462 -14.59 6.27 -15.57
C PHE A 462 -13.56 7.36 -15.23
N TYR A 463 -12.28 7.12 -15.53
CA TYR A 463 -11.20 8.10 -15.33
C TYR A 463 -11.31 9.32 -16.25
N ALA A 464 -11.74 9.14 -17.50
CA ALA A 464 -11.97 10.24 -18.44
C ALA A 464 -13.14 11.15 -18.04
N ILE A 465 -14.20 10.58 -17.44
CA ILE A 465 -15.34 11.35 -16.94
C ILE A 465 -14.94 12.19 -15.73
N THR A 466 -14.24 11.59 -14.75
CA THR A 466 -13.87 12.27 -13.51
C THR A 466 -12.79 13.34 -13.73
N THR A 467 -11.88 13.14 -14.69
CA THR A 467 -10.84 14.13 -15.02
C THR A 467 -11.33 15.28 -15.91
N SER A 468 -12.41 15.10 -16.70
CA SER A 468 -13.00 16.19 -17.49
C SER A 468 -13.80 17.20 -16.64
N ILE A 469 -14.22 16.82 -15.43
CA ILE A 469 -14.96 17.69 -14.50
C ILE A 469 -14.01 18.58 -13.68
N ALA A 470 -12.71 18.23 -13.58
CA ALA A 470 -11.74 18.91 -12.70
C ALA A 470 -10.92 20.04 -13.37
N GLY A 471 -11.15 20.36 -14.65
CA GLY A 471 -10.27 21.22 -15.44
C GLY A 471 -10.95 22.34 -16.24
N ASN A 472 -11.39 23.42 -15.60
CA ASN A 472 -11.64 24.68 -16.30
C ASN A 472 -10.31 25.35 -16.67
N ASN A 473 -9.84 25.10 -17.89
CA ASN A 473 -9.35 26.10 -18.86
C ASN A 473 -8.83 25.40 -20.12
N MET A 474 -9.64 25.44 -21.18
CA MET A 474 -9.30 24.90 -22.49
C MET A 474 -8.35 25.83 -23.26
N ILE A 475 -7.12 25.38 -23.58
CA ILE A 475 -6.44 25.75 -24.85
C ILE A 475 -5.71 24.53 -25.44
N LYS A 476 -6.34 24.00 -26.51
CA LYS A 476 -5.90 23.19 -27.67
C LYS A 476 -4.46 22.61 -27.72
N ARG A 477 -4.36 21.32 -28.11
CA ARG A 477 -4.15 20.87 -29.51
C ARG A 477 -4.05 19.33 -29.62
N SER A 478 -4.86 18.72 -30.49
CA SER A 478 -4.36 17.79 -31.49
C SER A 478 -5.31 17.77 -32.69
N ILE A 479 -4.72 17.88 -33.88
CA ILE A 479 -5.36 17.93 -35.20
C ILE A 479 -5.29 16.53 -35.78
N ILE A 480 -6.42 16.00 -36.25
CA ILE A 480 -6.44 15.01 -37.35
C ILE A 480 -7.43 15.52 -38.40
N PRO A 481 -7.09 15.56 -39.71
CA PRO A 481 -7.95 16.10 -40.75
C PRO A 481 -9.20 15.24 -40.98
N ARG A 482 -10.33 15.93 -41.19
CA ARG A 482 -11.56 15.37 -41.74
C ARG A 482 -11.41 15.04 -43.22
N THR A 483 -12.06 13.96 -43.64
CA THR A 483 -12.90 13.98 -44.84
C THR A 483 -14.26 13.37 -44.48
N SER A 484 -15.33 14.11 -44.74
CA SER A 484 -16.74 13.73 -44.60
C SER A 484 -17.43 14.06 -45.93
N PRO A 485 -18.51 13.36 -46.33
CA PRO A 485 -19.86 13.85 -46.03
C PRO A 485 -20.82 12.68 -45.75
N THR A 486 -21.54 12.63 -44.64
CA THR A 486 -22.81 13.35 -44.51
C THR A 486 -23.31 13.31 -43.05
N THR A 487 -24.02 14.39 -42.67
CA THR A 487 -24.87 14.58 -41.47
C THR A 487 -24.25 14.94 -40.11
N LEU A 488 -24.17 16.27 -39.91
CA LEU A 488 -24.37 17.14 -38.74
C LEU A 488 -23.87 16.74 -37.32
N PRO A 489 -23.18 17.67 -36.62
CA PRO A 489 -22.68 17.45 -35.26
C PRO A 489 -23.82 17.56 -34.22
N ARG A 490 -23.94 16.57 -33.33
CA ARG A 490 -24.68 16.75 -32.07
C ARG A 490 -23.70 17.22 -31.00
N TRP A 491 -23.94 18.42 -30.53
CA TRP A 491 -23.26 19.03 -29.39
C TRP A 491 -23.75 18.35 -28.12
N VAL A 492 -22.82 17.90 -27.27
CA VAL A 492 -23.13 17.64 -25.87
C VAL A 492 -22.84 18.93 -25.13
N VAL A 493 -23.90 19.64 -24.72
CA VAL A 493 -23.81 20.78 -23.81
C VAL A 493 -23.94 20.23 -22.40
N VAL A 494 -22.86 20.29 -21.62
CA VAL A 494 -22.89 20.02 -20.18
C VAL A 494 -23.03 21.37 -19.49
N LEU A 495 -24.14 21.60 -18.80
CA LEU A 495 -24.34 22.80 -17.97
C LEU A 495 -23.85 22.52 -16.54
N PRO A 496 -23.27 23.51 -15.84
CA PRO A 496 -22.76 23.33 -14.49
C PRO A 496 -23.90 23.17 -13.47
N LEU A 497 -23.75 22.24 -12.53
CA LEU A 497 -24.61 22.16 -11.35
C LEU A 497 -24.29 23.34 -10.42
N LYS A 498 -25.30 24.17 -10.17
CA LYS A 498 -25.32 25.14 -9.08
C LYS A 498 -25.85 24.44 -7.84
N ASP A 499 -25.13 24.56 -6.74
CA ASP A 499 -25.58 24.20 -5.39
C ASP A 499 -26.74 25.12 -4.96
N ASP A 500 -27.86 24.55 -4.50
CA ASP A 500 -28.46 24.91 -3.20
C ASP A 500 -29.57 23.90 -2.82
N THR A 501 -29.44 23.32 -1.62
CA THR A 501 -30.43 22.63 -0.77
C THR A 501 -31.76 22.11 -1.35
N THR A 502 -31.98 20.78 -1.32
CA THR A 502 -33.01 20.05 -0.52
C THR A 502 -32.99 18.54 -0.83
N ARG A 503 -33.18 17.72 0.22
CA ARG A 503 -32.98 16.25 0.36
C ARG A 503 -33.84 15.38 -0.60
N TYR A 504 -33.60 14.08 -0.93
CA TYR A 504 -33.33 12.85 -0.13
C TYR A 504 -32.92 11.63 -1.05
N PRO A 505 -32.59 10.42 -0.50
CA PRO A 505 -31.61 9.45 -1.03
C PRO A 505 -32.25 8.31 -1.84
N LEU A 506 -31.43 7.53 -2.56
CA LEU A 506 -31.86 6.24 -3.13
C LEU A 506 -31.05 5.10 -2.51
N GLU A 507 -31.70 4.33 -1.62
CA GLU A 507 -31.41 2.91 -1.40
C GLU A 507 -31.55 2.14 -2.71
N TYR A 508 -30.77 1.08 -2.90
CA TYR A 508 -31.18 -0.03 -3.79
C TYR A 508 -30.93 -1.39 -3.14
N ARG A 509 -32.02 -2.12 -2.90
CA ARG A 509 -32.09 -3.58 -2.72
C ARG A 509 -32.75 -4.19 -3.98
N GLY A 510 -32.27 -5.34 -4.48
CA GLY A 510 -33.05 -6.14 -5.43
C GLY A 510 -32.28 -7.22 -6.21
N LYS A 511 -32.83 -8.46 -6.24
CA LYS A 511 -32.27 -9.72 -6.79
C LYS A 511 -32.57 -9.93 -8.29
N ALA A 512 -31.73 -10.74 -8.95
CA ALA A 512 -31.86 -11.12 -10.36
C ALA A 512 -32.65 -12.43 -10.58
N ASN A 513 -33.45 -12.48 -11.66
CA ASN A 513 -33.93 -13.72 -12.29
C ASN A 513 -33.86 -13.58 -13.83
N LEU A 514 -33.39 -14.64 -14.52
CA LEU A 514 -33.08 -14.70 -15.95
C LEU A 514 -34.21 -15.34 -16.78
N ARG A 515 -34.55 -14.80 -17.96
CA ARG A 515 -35.17 -15.53 -19.09
C ARG A 515 -34.86 -14.91 -20.49
N PRO A 516 -34.96 -15.68 -21.59
CA PRO A 516 -34.19 -15.48 -22.83
C PRO A 516 -34.97 -15.00 -24.08
N GLY A 517 -34.22 -14.42 -25.04
CA GLY A 517 -34.58 -14.16 -26.45
C GLY A 517 -33.87 -12.90 -26.99
N GLY A 518 -33.32 -12.77 -28.20
CA GLY A 518 -33.00 -13.64 -29.33
C GLY A 518 -31.94 -12.91 -30.21
N GLN A 519 -31.23 -13.68 -31.06
CA GLN A 519 -30.37 -13.39 -32.24
C GLN A 519 -29.81 -11.95 -32.49
N SER A 520 -28.57 -11.68 -32.89
CA SER A 520 -27.48 -12.42 -33.57
C SER A 520 -26.15 -11.65 -33.37
N GLY A 521 -25.02 -12.30 -33.64
CA GLY A 521 -23.68 -11.95 -33.12
C GLY A 521 -23.10 -10.56 -33.44
N GLY A 522 -22.85 -9.79 -32.38
CA GLY A 522 -22.06 -8.57 -32.38
C GLY A 522 -21.06 -8.52 -31.21
N PHE A 523 -20.10 -7.60 -31.30
CA PHE A 523 -19.21 -7.18 -30.20
C PHE A 523 -20.01 -6.94 -28.90
N PRO A 524 -19.40 -7.02 -27.70
CA PRO A 524 -20.10 -6.63 -26.47
C PRO A 524 -20.59 -5.19 -26.60
N THR A 525 -21.89 -5.03 -26.76
CA THR A 525 -22.56 -3.73 -26.73
C THR A 525 -23.05 -3.47 -25.32
N ILE A 526 -22.83 -2.25 -24.84
CA ILE A 526 -23.49 -1.73 -23.64
C ILE A 526 -24.87 -1.28 -24.08
N ASP A 527 -25.90 -2.04 -23.73
CA ASP A 527 -27.28 -1.58 -23.87
C ASP A 527 -27.60 -0.66 -22.70
N LEU A 528 -27.62 0.65 -22.95
CA LEU A 528 -28.24 1.61 -22.05
C LEU A 528 -29.75 1.59 -22.33
N ALA A 529 -30.52 0.91 -21.48
CA ALA A 529 -31.96 1.08 -21.49
C ALA A 529 -32.27 2.48 -20.94
N LYS A 530 -32.92 3.31 -21.76
CA LYS A 530 -33.57 4.51 -21.26
C LYS A 530 -34.84 4.07 -20.54
N ASP A 531 -35.08 4.58 -19.34
CA ASP A 531 -36.37 4.41 -18.69
C ASP A 531 -37.40 5.25 -19.48
N ASP A 532 -38.32 4.57 -20.17
CA ASP A 532 -39.47 5.19 -20.83
C ASP A 532 -40.73 5.13 -19.94
N ASN A 533 -40.61 4.75 -18.66
CA ASN A 533 -41.70 4.93 -17.70
C ASN A 533 -41.90 6.41 -17.39
N ARG A 534 -42.72 7.06 -18.21
CA ARG A 534 -43.43 8.28 -17.88
C ARG A 534 -44.46 7.99 -16.78
N GLU A 535 -44.02 7.86 -15.53
CA GLU A 535 -44.90 8.14 -14.39
C GLU A 535 -44.23 9.14 -13.45
N THR A 536 -44.60 10.41 -13.71
CA THR A 536 -44.61 11.55 -12.79
C THR A 536 -43.32 11.93 -12.07
N HIS A 537 -42.31 12.36 -12.80
CA HIS A 537 -41.40 13.41 -12.32
C HIS A 537 -41.19 14.46 -13.41
N ASN A 538 -41.89 15.60 -13.29
CA ASN A 538 -41.80 16.73 -14.21
C ASN A 538 -40.49 17.50 -14.01
N THR A 539 -39.41 17.07 -14.66
CA THR A 539 -38.27 17.95 -14.96
C THR A 539 -37.58 17.48 -16.26
N PRO A 540 -37.45 18.33 -17.30
CA PRO A 540 -36.71 17.99 -18.51
C PRO A 540 -35.19 18.04 -18.25
N GLY A 541 -34.45 16.95 -18.53
CA GLY A 541 -32.99 17.02 -18.67
C GLY A 541 -32.13 15.96 -17.99
N TYR A 542 -32.68 14.95 -17.32
CA TYR A 542 -31.88 13.92 -16.63
C TYR A 542 -31.85 12.58 -17.38
N ALA A 543 -30.72 11.89 -17.35
CA ALA A 543 -30.58 10.49 -17.71
C ALA A 543 -30.09 9.70 -16.47
N HIS A 544 -30.85 8.71 -16.04
CA HIS A 544 -30.45 7.75 -15.02
C HIS A 544 -29.84 6.53 -15.69
N ILE A 545 -28.67 6.08 -15.21
CA ILE A 545 -28.07 4.80 -15.61
C ILE A 545 -28.24 3.87 -14.42
N ILE A 546 -29.19 2.94 -14.51
CA ILE A 546 -29.57 2.04 -13.41
C ILE A 546 -28.96 0.65 -13.60
N GLU A 547 -28.47 0.31 -14.80
CA GLU A 547 -27.99 -1.03 -15.11
C GLU A 547 -26.94 -0.99 -16.24
N ILE A 548 -25.89 -1.82 -16.12
CA ILE A 548 -24.93 -2.09 -17.20
C ILE A 548 -24.95 -3.60 -17.45
N LYS A 549 -25.53 -4.00 -18.59
CA LYS A 549 -25.57 -5.40 -19.03
C LYS A 549 -24.49 -5.65 -20.08
N PHE A 550 -23.81 -6.78 -19.96
CA PHE A 550 -22.90 -7.30 -20.99
C PHE A 550 -23.52 -8.52 -21.66
N LYS A 551 -23.53 -8.56 -22.99
CA LYS A 551 -23.85 -9.77 -23.78
C LYS A 551 -22.64 -10.19 -24.59
N TYR A 552 -22.35 -11.49 -24.61
CA TYR A 552 -21.38 -12.12 -25.50
C TYR A 552 -22.09 -13.16 -26.36
N GLN A 553 -21.90 -13.12 -27.69
CA GLN A 553 -22.34 -14.18 -28.60
C GLN A 553 -21.13 -14.77 -29.32
N GLY A 554 -20.63 -15.91 -28.85
CA GLY A 554 -19.68 -16.73 -29.60
C GLY A 554 -20.40 -17.72 -30.51
N LYS A 555 -20.02 -17.79 -31.80
CA LYS A 555 -20.33 -18.96 -32.63
C LYS A 555 -19.31 -20.05 -32.29
N GLU A 556 -19.77 -21.24 -31.90
CA GLU A 556 -18.92 -22.43 -31.87
C GLU A 556 -18.40 -22.72 -33.29
N ASN A 557 -17.07 -22.82 -33.44
CA ASN A 557 -16.48 -23.37 -34.65
C ASN A 557 -16.75 -24.88 -34.70
N LYS A 558 -17.73 -25.28 -35.51
CA LYS A 558 -17.86 -26.66 -35.99
C LYS A 558 -16.81 -26.86 -37.09
N ASP A 559 -15.61 -27.27 -36.70
CA ASP A 559 -14.71 -28.16 -37.46
C ASP A 559 -13.36 -28.28 -36.73
N PRO A 560 -13.02 -29.44 -36.14
CA PRO A 560 -11.71 -29.66 -35.53
C PRO A 560 -10.68 -29.91 -36.64
N LYS A 561 -9.72 -29.00 -36.82
CA LYS A 561 -8.48 -29.33 -37.54
C LYS A 561 -7.64 -30.30 -36.70
N PRO A 562 -7.03 -31.33 -37.31
CA PRO A 562 -6.27 -32.33 -36.57
C PRO A 562 -4.98 -31.74 -35.98
N PRO A 563 -4.51 -32.23 -34.82
CA PRO A 563 -3.29 -31.73 -34.19
C PRO A 563 -2.05 -32.18 -34.98
N CYS A 564 -1.06 -31.28 -35.11
CA CYS A 564 0.28 -31.63 -35.56
C CYS A 564 0.94 -32.60 -34.56
N PRO A 565 1.80 -33.53 -35.02
CA PRO A 565 2.38 -34.58 -34.18
C PRO A 565 3.48 -34.00 -33.28
N LEU A 566 3.27 -34.08 -31.96
CA LEU A 566 4.34 -33.90 -30.98
C LEU A 566 4.92 -35.27 -30.65
N THR A 567 6.23 -35.39 -30.80
CA THR A 567 7.03 -36.53 -30.35
C THR A 567 6.98 -36.65 -28.82
N ASP A 568 6.81 -37.90 -28.40
CA ASP A 568 6.47 -38.42 -27.07
C ASP A 568 7.53 -38.17 -25.98
N PRO A 569 7.19 -37.69 -24.77
CA PRO A 569 7.98 -37.89 -23.56
C PRO A 569 7.59 -39.18 -22.82
N THR A 570 8.60 -39.84 -22.27
CA THR A 570 8.63 -41.20 -21.72
C THR A 570 7.66 -41.49 -20.55
N ALA A 571 7.35 -42.78 -20.41
CA ALA A 571 6.28 -43.40 -19.59
C ALA A 571 6.28 -43.20 -18.06
N ASN A 572 7.09 -42.31 -17.48
CA ASN A 572 7.06 -42.03 -16.02
C ASN A 572 6.15 -40.86 -15.62
N ASP A 573 5.64 -40.07 -16.58
CA ASP A 573 4.76 -38.93 -16.30
C ASP A 573 3.25 -39.29 -16.29
N ARG A 574 2.88 -40.54 -16.59
CA ARG A 574 1.47 -40.99 -16.61
C ARG A 574 0.92 -41.45 -15.26
N GLU A 575 1.75 -41.72 -14.25
CA GLU A 575 1.25 -42.24 -12.96
C GLU A 575 0.90 -41.15 -11.93
N ALA A 576 1.28 -39.89 -12.16
CA ALA A 576 0.94 -38.76 -11.28
C ALA A 576 -0.39 -38.07 -11.62
N ALA A 577 -0.86 -38.19 -12.87
CA ALA A 577 -2.11 -37.56 -13.32
C ALA A 577 -3.37 -38.38 -13.02
N ASP A 578 -3.26 -39.71 -12.91
CA ASP A 578 -4.41 -40.60 -12.71
C ASP A 578 -4.82 -40.79 -11.22
N ARG A 579 -4.09 -40.22 -10.25
CA ARG A 579 -4.48 -40.26 -8.82
C ARG A 579 -5.33 -39.08 -8.33
N LEU A 580 -5.57 -38.07 -9.16
CA LEU A 580 -6.31 -36.85 -8.75
C LEU A 580 -7.73 -36.73 -9.34
N ILE A 581 -8.19 -37.69 -10.16
CA ILE A 581 -9.48 -37.58 -10.88
C ILE A 581 -10.56 -38.58 -10.39
N ASN A 582 -10.23 -39.55 -9.52
CA ASN A 582 -11.21 -40.50 -9.00
C ASN A 582 -11.29 -40.45 -7.46
N ASN A 583 -12.01 -39.46 -6.92
CA ASN A 583 -12.85 -39.61 -5.73
C ASN A 583 -13.62 -38.31 -5.48
N ASP A 584 -14.79 -38.16 -6.10
CA ASP A 584 -16.06 -37.83 -5.43
C ASP A 584 -17.10 -37.43 -6.49
N ILE A 585 -17.98 -38.36 -6.89
CA ILE A 585 -19.43 -38.17 -7.11
C ILE A 585 -20.05 -39.58 -7.23
N ARG A 586 -20.78 -40.05 -6.21
CA ARG A 586 -21.87 -41.04 -6.40
C ARG A 586 -22.98 -40.89 -5.36
N HIS A 587 -24.17 -40.50 -5.83
CA HIS A 587 -25.50 -40.76 -5.26
C HIS A 587 -26.47 -40.95 -6.46
N PRO A 588 -27.70 -41.55 -6.35
CA PRO A 588 -28.57 -41.72 -5.15
C PRO A 588 -29.42 -43.04 -5.09
N GLN A 589 -30.39 -43.05 -4.14
CA GLN A 589 -31.63 -43.88 -3.95
C GLN A 589 -31.46 -45.08 -2.97
N THR A 590 -32.27 -45.33 -1.92
CA THR A 590 -33.73 -45.15 -1.66
C THR A 590 -34.11 -44.95 -0.15
N ARG A 591 -35.34 -44.43 0.09
CA ARG A 591 -36.13 -44.28 1.36
C ARG A 591 -36.82 -45.62 1.78
N PRO A 592 -37.51 -45.83 2.96
CA PRO A 592 -38.41 -44.88 3.67
C PRO A 592 -38.62 -44.99 5.22
N GLY A 593 -39.31 -44.00 5.83
CA GLY A 593 -40.15 -44.19 7.03
C GLY A 593 -40.13 -43.06 8.08
N GLY A 594 -41.28 -42.41 8.34
CA GLY A 594 -41.52 -41.56 9.53
C GLY A 594 -42.47 -40.38 9.32
N LYS A 595 -43.64 -40.39 9.99
CA LYS A 595 -44.80 -39.48 9.88
C LYS A 595 -44.63 -38.11 10.61
N PRO A 596 -45.47 -37.08 10.33
CA PRO A 596 -45.36 -35.72 10.87
C PRO A 596 -46.27 -35.46 12.10
N VAL A 597 -45.90 -34.49 12.94
CA VAL A 597 -46.72 -33.91 14.04
C VAL A 597 -46.47 -32.38 14.13
N PRO A 598 -47.47 -31.53 14.44
CA PRO A 598 -47.54 -30.14 13.98
C PRO A 598 -47.15 -29.06 15.03
N ALA A 599 -47.10 -27.82 14.53
CA ALA A 599 -46.71 -26.57 15.21
C ALA A 599 -47.61 -26.11 16.38
N PRO A 600 -47.11 -25.20 17.24
CA PRO A 600 -47.96 -24.30 18.00
C PRO A 600 -47.82 -22.82 17.57
N THR A 601 -48.97 -22.17 17.59
CA THR A 601 -49.30 -20.74 17.41
C THR A 601 -49.13 -19.90 18.69
N SER A 602 -48.69 -18.64 18.58
CA SER A 602 -49.00 -17.51 19.48
C SER A 602 -48.54 -16.18 18.83
N THR A 603 -49.39 -15.31 18.26
CA THR A 603 -50.15 -14.19 18.86
C THR A 603 -49.34 -13.20 19.72
N GLU A 604 -48.86 -12.12 19.05
CA GLU A 604 -48.88 -10.65 19.36
C GLU A 604 -48.71 -10.08 20.80
N PRO A 605 -48.36 -8.78 21.04
CA PRO A 605 -48.54 -7.59 20.17
C PRO A 605 -47.39 -6.54 20.10
N SER A 606 -47.58 -5.56 19.21
CA SER A 606 -46.80 -4.31 19.04
C SER A 606 -46.89 -3.34 20.23
N PRO A 607 -46.00 -2.33 20.28
CA PRO A 607 -46.46 -0.97 20.56
C PRO A 607 -46.00 0.08 19.54
N THR A 608 -46.85 1.10 19.45
CA THR A 608 -46.91 2.29 18.58
C THR A 608 -45.85 3.37 18.89
N PRO A 609 -45.71 4.40 18.01
CA PRO A 609 -44.50 5.24 17.88
C PRO A 609 -44.57 6.55 18.69
N ALA A 610 -43.41 7.13 18.99
CA ALA A 610 -43.26 8.50 19.49
C ALA A 610 -42.25 9.31 18.65
N GLU A 611 -42.55 10.61 18.58
CA GLU A 611 -42.20 11.65 17.61
C GLU A 611 -40.73 12.17 17.57
N PRO A 612 -40.37 12.98 16.55
CA PRO A 612 -38.99 13.29 16.18
C PRO A 612 -38.39 14.54 16.85
N SER A 613 -37.09 14.51 17.09
CA SER A 613 -36.26 15.64 17.53
C SER A 613 -35.84 16.56 16.35
N PRO A 614 -35.60 17.87 16.59
CA PRO A 614 -35.34 18.87 15.55
C PRO A 614 -33.90 18.81 14.97
N PRO A 615 -33.66 19.32 13.74
CA PRO A 615 -32.40 19.12 13.04
C PRO A 615 -31.29 20.07 13.52
N TRP A 616 -30.14 19.46 13.83
CA TRP A 616 -28.85 20.12 14.04
C TRP A 616 -28.31 20.68 12.71
N ARG A 617 -27.91 21.95 12.71
CA ARG A 617 -27.11 22.57 11.63
C ARG A 617 -25.63 22.25 11.88
N ILE A 618 -24.99 21.58 10.93
CA ILE A 618 -23.52 21.41 10.87
C ILE A 618 -23.01 22.31 9.73
N PRO A 619 -22.06 23.23 9.99
CA PRO A 619 -21.36 23.97 8.94
C PRO A 619 -20.25 23.09 8.35
N PHE A 620 -20.26 22.90 7.03
CA PHE A 620 -19.15 22.33 6.27
C PHE A 620 -18.02 23.38 6.14
N PRO A 621 -16.76 23.08 6.51
CA PRO A 621 -15.63 23.81 5.99
C PRO A 621 -15.09 23.09 4.74
N PHE A 622 -15.31 23.72 3.58
CA PHE A 622 -14.58 23.47 2.34
C PHE A 622 -13.07 23.62 2.59
N ILE A 623 -12.27 22.64 2.16
CA ILE A 623 -10.81 22.76 2.07
C ILE A 623 -10.48 23.19 0.62
N PRO A 624 -10.04 24.43 0.37
CA PRO A 624 -9.50 24.80 -0.93
C PRO A 624 -8.03 24.35 -1.03
N LEU A 625 -7.72 23.57 -2.07
CA LEU A 625 -6.36 23.41 -2.57
C LEU A 625 -5.87 24.77 -3.10
N PRO A 626 -4.70 25.30 -2.70
CA PRO A 626 -4.22 26.57 -3.23
C PRO A 626 -3.72 26.41 -4.67
N ARG A 627 -4.48 26.93 -5.64
CA ARG A 627 -3.94 27.37 -6.94
C ARG A 627 -3.43 28.80 -6.76
N PHE A 628 -2.14 29.03 -6.92
CA PHE A 628 -1.58 30.39 -7.04
C PHE A 628 -1.41 30.71 -8.52
N GLU A 629 -2.20 31.68 -9.02
CA GLU A 629 -1.91 32.37 -10.28
C GLU A 629 -0.85 33.45 -10.04
N PRO A 630 0.09 33.68 -10.98
CA PRO A 630 1.06 34.76 -10.87
C PRO A 630 0.40 36.13 -11.15
N PRO A 631 0.80 37.21 -10.45
CA PRO A 631 0.22 38.53 -10.69
C PRO A 631 0.68 39.11 -12.03
N LEU A 632 -0.31 39.54 -12.83
CA LEU A 632 -0.13 40.43 -13.98
C LEU A 632 0.44 41.77 -13.48
N ARG A 633 1.64 42.14 -13.95
CA ARG A 633 2.15 43.51 -13.81
C ARG A 633 1.47 44.41 -14.85
N GLY A 634 0.70 45.38 -14.37
CA GLY A 634 0.37 46.60 -15.13
C GLY A 634 1.58 47.55 -15.18
N PRO A 635 1.61 48.52 -16.10
CA PRO A 635 2.80 49.31 -16.38
C PRO A 635 2.91 50.52 -15.45
N VAL A 636 4.03 50.64 -14.74
CA VAL A 636 4.73 51.90 -14.44
C VAL A 636 6.22 51.60 -14.37
#